data_AF-A0A6C0AD01-F1
#
_entry.id   AF-A0A6C0AD01-F1
#
_cell.length_a   1.000
_cell.length_b   1.000
_cell.length_c   1.000
_cell.angle_alpha   90.00
_cell.angle_beta   90.00
_cell.angle_gamma   90.00
#
_symmetry.space_group_name_H-M   'P 1'
#
loop_
_entity.id
_entity.type
_entity.pdbx_description
1 polymer ?
#
loop_
_entity_poly.entity_id
_entity_poly.type
_entity_poly.pdbx_seq_one_letter_code
_entity_poly.pdbx_strand_id
1 'polypeptide(L)'
;MADFSNVKVLTLKRNEPLANSFKELKNLKKLILDDDFNQTLDNLPPNLEELDMRCVYNQELPDNFKELKNLKKIYFDNDFNQTLDNLPLNLEELELGKLYDKNLPKSCKNCINLKK
;
A
#
# COMPACT_ATOMS: atom_id res chain seq x y z
N MET A 1 10.75 8.68 -22.80
CA MET A 1 9.91 8.04 -21.75
C MET A 1 10.77 7.03 -21.04
N ALA A 2 10.80 7.03 -19.71
CA ALA A 2 11.48 5.99 -18.95
C ALA A 2 10.72 4.67 -19.13
N ASP A 3 11.45 3.58 -19.39
CA ASP A 3 10.89 2.24 -19.51
C ASP A 3 10.78 1.60 -18.12
N PHE A 4 9.54 1.45 -17.64
CA PHE A 4 9.24 0.81 -16.37
C PHE A 4 8.84 -0.66 -16.52
N SER A 5 8.91 -1.23 -17.73
CA SER A 5 8.42 -2.58 -18.02
C SER A 5 9.09 -3.66 -17.17
N ASN A 6 10.33 -3.46 -16.70
CA ASN A 6 11.07 -4.43 -15.89
C ASN A 6 11.25 -4.01 -14.42
N VAL A 7 10.63 -2.90 -14.00
CA VAL A 7 10.82 -2.38 -12.65
C VAL A 7 10.08 -3.26 -11.64
N LYS A 8 10.84 -3.81 -10.68
CA LYS A 8 10.32 -4.64 -9.59
C LYS A 8 10.09 -3.87 -8.30
N VAL A 9 10.86 -2.81 -8.09
CA VAL A 9 10.77 -1.96 -6.90
C VAL A 9 10.71 -0.50 -7.35
N LEU A 10 9.73 0.23 -6.86
CA LEU A 10 9.52 1.65 -7.16
C LEU A 10 9.35 2.41 -5.85
N THR A 11 10.04 3.53 -5.74
CA THR A 11 9.87 4.49 -4.63
C THR A 11 9.25 5.76 -5.21
N LEU A 12 8.17 6.23 -4.60
CA LEU A 12 7.50 7.48 -4.96
C LEU A 12 7.79 8.54 -3.91
N LYS A 13 8.11 9.74 -4.38
CA LYS A 13 8.40 10.91 -3.54
C LYS A 13 7.35 12.00 -3.76
N ARG A 14 7.17 12.91 -2.80
CA ARG A 14 6.14 13.97 -2.82
C ARG A 14 5.97 14.72 -4.15
N ASN A 15 7.05 14.99 -4.86
CA ASN A 15 7.03 15.81 -6.08
C ASN A 15 6.96 15.00 -7.38
N GLU A 16 6.80 13.68 -7.30
CA GLU A 16 6.60 12.86 -8.49
C GLU A 16 5.12 12.92 -8.88
N PRO A 17 4.76 13.56 -10.02
CA PRO A 17 3.38 13.58 -10.47
C PRO A 17 2.94 12.14 -10.67
N LEU A 18 1.87 11.74 -9.99
CA LEU A 18 1.24 10.41 -10.01
C LEU A 18 1.60 9.68 -11.30
N ALA A 19 2.61 8.81 -11.21
CA ALA A 19 3.20 8.16 -12.36
C ALA A 19 2.08 7.42 -13.09
N ASN A 20 1.75 7.90 -14.29
CA ASN A 20 0.58 7.50 -15.07
C ASN A 20 0.32 5.97 -14.99
N SER A 21 -0.88 5.61 -14.52
CA SER A 21 -1.44 4.25 -14.49
C SER A 21 -0.53 3.18 -13.87
N PHE A 22 -0.44 3.14 -12.54
CA PHE A 22 0.16 2.03 -11.78
C PHE A 22 -0.33 0.65 -12.24
N LYS A 23 -1.56 0.55 -12.77
CA LYS A 23 -2.12 -0.67 -13.37
C LYS A 23 -1.26 -1.25 -14.49
N GLU A 24 -0.48 -0.43 -15.19
CA GLU A 24 0.41 -0.87 -16.28
C GLU A 24 1.75 -1.45 -15.77
N LEU A 25 2.10 -1.24 -14.50
CA LEU A 25 3.33 -1.73 -13.88
C LEU A 25 3.22 -3.22 -13.49
N LYS A 26 2.94 -4.09 -14.47
CA LYS A 26 2.66 -5.52 -14.26
C LYS A 26 3.81 -6.31 -13.64
N ASN A 27 5.04 -5.80 -13.69
CA ASN A 27 6.21 -6.45 -13.09
C ASN A 27 6.60 -5.88 -11.72
N LEU A 28 5.90 -4.85 -11.24
CA LEU A 28 6.17 -4.25 -9.94
C LEU A 28 5.76 -5.21 -8.82
N LYS A 29 6.70 -5.44 -7.91
CA LYS A 29 6.53 -6.32 -6.74
C LYS A 29 6.50 -5.53 -5.44
N LYS A 30 7.23 -4.43 -5.37
CA LYS A 30 7.30 -3.58 -4.17
C LYS A 30 7.11 -2.11 -4.53
N LEU A 31 6.22 -1.44 -3.79
CA LEU A 31 5.99 -0.01 -3.87
C LEU A 31 6.30 0.61 -2.51
N ILE A 32 7.13 1.66 -2.52
CA ILE A 32 7.52 2.41 -1.33
C ILE A 32 7.06 3.85 -1.51
N LEU A 33 6.32 4.39 -0.55
CA LEU A 33 6.00 5.81 -0.47
C LEU A 33 7.01 6.48 0.47
N ASP A 34 7.63 7.56 0.02
CA ASP A 34 8.75 8.24 0.69
C ASP A 34 8.58 9.77 0.66
N ASP A 35 9.42 10.51 1.40
CA ASP A 35 9.50 11.98 1.41
C ASP A 35 8.14 12.71 1.58
N ASP A 36 7.35 12.36 2.60
CA ASP A 36 6.02 12.96 2.86
C ASP A 36 5.01 12.79 1.71
N PHE A 37 5.09 11.69 0.96
CA PHE A 37 4.04 11.35 0.00
C PHE A 37 2.70 11.15 0.71
N ASN A 38 1.78 12.10 0.51
CA ASN A 38 0.43 12.08 1.08
C ASN A 38 -0.65 12.36 0.02
N GLN A 39 -0.38 11.99 -1.23
CA GLN A 39 -1.34 12.09 -2.34
C GLN A 39 -2.20 10.82 -2.37
N THR A 40 -3.46 10.93 -2.82
CA THR A 40 -4.33 9.77 -3.01
C THR A 40 -3.75 8.83 -4.07
N LEU A 41 -3.68 7.54 -3.77
CA LEU A 41 -3.31 6.52 -4.75
C LEU A 41 -4.54 6.13 -5.57
N ASP A 42 -4.39 6.06 -6.90
CA ASP A 42 -5.41 5.51 -7.80
C ASP A 42 -4.90 4.22 -8.45
N ASN A 43 -5.64 3.13 -8.28
CA ASN A 43 -5.40 1.82 -8.89
C ASN A 43 -3.98 1.23 -8.72
N LEU A 44 -3.72 0.47 -7.65
CA LEU A 44 -2.41 -0.18 -7.46
C LEU A 44 -2.08 -1.27 -8.51
N PRO A 45 -0.78 -1.57 -8.76
CA PRO A 45 -0.38 -2.60 -9.71
C PRO A 45 -0.86 -4.00 -9.30
N PRO A 46 -1.39 -4.83 -10.22
CA PRO A 46 -2.08 -6.07 -9.87
C PRO A 46 -1.17 -7.17 -9.30
N ASN A 47 0.14 -7.07 -9.53
CA ASN A 47 1.14 -8.07 -9.12
C ASN A 47 1.99 -7.64 -7.93
N LEU A 48 1.58 -6.57 -7.24
CA LEU A 48 2.23 -6.05 -6.06
C LEU A 48 2.21 -7.10 -4.93
N GLU A 49 3.35 -7.30 -4.29
CA GLU A 49 3.58 -8.23 -3.18
C GLU A 49 3.80 -7.51 -1.85
N GLU A 50 4.36 -6.29 -1.90
CA GLU A 50 4.65 -5.47 -0.73
C GLU A 50 4.31 -3.99 -0.99
N LEU A 51 3.64 -3.38 -0.02
CA LEU A 51 3.33 -1.95 -0.01
C LEU A 51 3.84 -1.32 1.29
N ASP A 52 4.78 -0.39 1.16
CA ASP A 52 5.40 0.31 2.28
C ASP A 52 4.95 1.77 2.29
N MET A 53 4.07 2.10 3.24
CA MET A 53 3.49 3.43 3.47
C MET A 53 3.86 3.95 4.86
N ARG A 54 5.10 3.71 5.29
CA ARG A 54 5.62 4.21 6.57
C ARG A 54 6.04 5.69 6.53
N CYS A 55 5.85 6.36 5.39
CA CYS A 55 5.85 7.82 5.33
C CYS A 55 4.53 8.38 5.87
N VAL A 56 4.42 9.71 5.97
CA VAL A 56 3.23 10.44 6.45
C VAL A 56 2.03 10.31 5.49
N TYR A 57 1.53 9.09 5.29
CA TYR A 57 0.41 8.74 4.43
C TYR A 57 -0.82 8.50 5.28
N ASN A 58 -1.80 9.41 5.20
CA ASN A 58 -3.06 9.28 5.93
C ASN A 58 -4.28 9.45 5.00
N GLN A 59 -4.16 8.96 3.76
CA GLN A 59 -5.25 8.92 2.79
C GLN A 59 -5.96 7.57 2.80
N GLU A 60 -7.19 7.55 2.28
CA GLU A 60 -7.90 6.30 2.02
C GLU A 60 -7.16 5.45 0.99
N LEU A 61 -7.39 4.13 1.03
CA LEU A 61 -6.83 3.18 0.06
C LEU A 61 -7.71 3.12 -1.19
N PRO A 62 -7.16 2.88 -2.39
CA PRO A 62 -7.93 2.83 -3.62
C PRO A 62 -8.93 1.66 -3.63
N ASP A 63 -10.01 1.78 -4.40
CA ASP A 63 -11.08 0.76 -4.48
C ASP A 63 -10.58 -0.65 -4.89
N ASN A 64 -9.51 -0.70 -5.70
CA ASN A 64 -8.93 -1.96 -6.17
C ASN A 64 -8.05 -2.65 -5.13
N PHE A 65 -7.85 -2.07 -3.95
CA PHE A 65 -6.96 -2.60 -2.90
C PHE A 65 -7.30 -4.04 -2.52
N LYS A 66 -8.59 -4.34 -2.37
CA LYS A 66 -9.11 -5.69 -2.05
C LYS A 66 -8.83 -6.73 -3.14
N GLU A 67 -8.54 -6.30 -4.36
CA GLU A 67 -8.32 -7.15 -5.53
C GLU A 67 -6.86 -7.59 -5.69
N LEU A 68 -5.95 -7.04 -4.88
CA LEU A 68 -4.51 -7.34 -4.92
C LEU A 68 -4.20 -8.72 -4.32
N LYS A 69 -4.52 -9.78 -5.06
CA LYS A 69 -4.36 -11.18 -4.62
C LYS A 69 -2.93 -11.59 -4.30
N ASN A 70 -1.93 -10.84 -4.78
CA ASN A 70 -0.52 -11.12 -4.53
C ASN A 70 0.06 -10.34 -3.34
N LEU A 71 -0.67 -9.35 -2.81
CA LEU A 71 -0.18 -8.47 -1.76
C LEU A 71 -0.13 -9.23 -0.43
N LYS A 72 1.09 -9.37 0.10
CA LYS A 72 1.41 -10.15 1.30
C LYS A 72 1.78 -9.27 2.49
N LYS A 73 2.35 -8.10 2.25
CA LYS A 73 2.90 -7.22 3.29
C LYS A 73 2.42 -5.79 3.11
N ILE A 74 1.91 -5.19 4.18
CA ILE A 74 1.56 -3.77 4.22
C ILE A 74 2.12 -3.16 5.50
N TYR A 75 2.74 -1.98 5.34
CA TYR A 75 3.29 -1.22 6.46
C TYR A 75 2.73 0.20 6.45
N PHE A 76 2.13 0.63 7.56
CA PHE A 76 1.67 2.00 7.78
C PHE A 76 2.56 2.74 8.77
N ASP A 77 2.55 4.06 8.72
CA ASP A 77 3.20 4.91 9.72
C ASP A 77 2.42 4.95 11.05
N ASN A 78 2.91 5.76 12.00
CA ASN A 78 2.28 5.91 13.30
C ASN A 78 0.97 6.69 13.30
N ASP A 79 0.74 7.54 12.30
CA ASP A 79 -0.34 8.53 12.23
C ASP A 79 -1.52 8.08 11.37
N PHE A 80 -1.38 6.99 10.61
CA PHE A 80 -2.44 6.40 9.81
C PHE A 80 -3.60 5.96 10.70
N ASN A 81 -4.76 6.58 10.48
CA ASN A 81 -5.99 6.21 11.17
C ASN A 81 -7.20 6.19 10.22
N GLN A 82 -7.01 5.73 8.98
CA GLN A 82 -8.12 5.53 8.03
C GLN A 82 -8.78 4.17 8.21
N THR A 83 -10.04 4.04 7.78
CA THR A 83 -10.77 2.79 7.94
C THR A 83 -10.27 1.76 6.92
N LEU A 84 -10.04 0.52 7.37
CA LEU A 84 -9.63 -0.59 6.51
C LEU A 84 -10.83 -1.52 6.28
N ASP A 85 -11.70 -1.19 5.33
CA ASP A 85 -12.95 -1.96 5.14
C ASP A 85 -12.73 -3.32 4.48
N ASN A 86 -11.73 -3.46 3.60
CA ASN A 86 -11.47 -4.71 2.86
C ASN A 86 -9.98 -4.87 2.51
N LEU A 87 -9.23 -5.55 3.37
CA LEU A 87 -7.85 -5.96 3.08
C LEU A 87 -7.82 -7.17 2.12
N PRO A 88 -6.77 -7.33 1.30
CA PRO A 88 -6.60 -8.49 0.43
C PRO A 88 -6.61 -9.81 1.22
N LEU A 89 -7.19 -10.86 0.63
CA LEU A 89 -7.39 -12.16 1.30
C LEU A 89 -6.09 -12.89 1.66
N ASN A 90 -4.99 -12.61 0.95
CA ASN A 90 -3.71 -13.30 1.09
C ASN A 90 -2.68 -12.48 1.89
N LEU A 91 -3.13 -11.45 2.62
CA LEU A 91 -2.25 -10.62 3.42
C LEU A 91 -1.67 -11.46 4.59
N GLU A 92 -0.35 -11.47 4.71
CA GLU A 92 0.41 -12.23 5.71
C GLU A 92 0.87 -11.31 6.86
N GLU A 93 1.22 -10.07 6.55
CA GLU A 93 1.81 -9.11 7.49
C GLU A 93 1.15 -7.74 7.34
N LEU A 94 0.68 -7.20 8.46
CA LEU A 94 0.11 -5.87 8.56
C LEU A 94 0.75 -5.15 9.75
N GLU A 95 1.54 -4.12 9.48
CA GLU A 95 2.06 -3.25 10.53
C GLU A 95 1.23 -1.97 10.58
N LEU A 96 0.71 -1.65 11.76
CA LEU A 96 -0.10 -0.46 12.01
C LEU A 96 0.56 0.43 13.06
N GLY A 97 0.33 1.72 12.89
CA GLY A 97 0.77 2.74 13.82
C GLY A 97 0.12 2.70 15.20
N LYS A 98 0.76 3.41 16.12
CA LYS A 98 0.28 3.65 17.50
C LYS A 98 -1.11 4.26 17.55
N LEU A 99 -1.44 5.14 16.60
CA LEU A 99 -2.68 5.92 16.62
C LEU A 99 -3.86 5.18 15.98
N TYR A 100 -3.65 3.98 15.42
CA TYR A 100 -4.74 3.21 14.81
C TYR A 100 -5.67 2.60 15.87
N ASP A 101 -6.87 3.18 15.98
CA ASP A 101 -7.91 2.84 16.97
C ASP A 101 -9.16 2.19 16.35
N LYS A 102 -9.14 1.93 15.04
CA LYS A 102 -10.25 1.34 14.30
C LYS A 102 -10.24 -0.19 14.35
N ASN A 103 -11.38 -0.79 14.05
CA ASN A 103 -11.49 -2.25 13.90
C ASN A 103 -10.81 -2.71 12.61
N LEU A 104 -10.24 -3.92 12.64
CA LEU A 104 -9.72 -4.57 11.44
C LEU A 104 -10.81 -5.37 10.71
N PRO A 105 -10.75 -5.46 9.38
CA PRO A 105 -11.74 -6.18 8.61
C PRO A 105 -11.59 -7.69 8.86
N LYS A 106 -12.68 -8.44 8.70
CA LYS A 106 -12.68 -9.91 8.86
C LYS A 106 -11.76 -10.63 7.87
N SER A 107 -11.32 -9.97 6.78
CA SER A 107 -10.32 -10.53 5.86
C SER A 107 -8.93 -10.63 6.51
N CYS A 108 -8.65 -9.81 7.53
CA CYS A 108 -7.41 -9.76 8.28
C CYS A 108 -7.30 -10.87 9.35
N LYS A 109 -7.89 -12.05 9.11
CA LYS A 109 -7.93 -13.15 10.10
C LYS A 109 -6.56 -13.78 10.39
N ASN A 110 -5.66 -13.75 9.41
CA ASN A 110 -4.36 -14.43 9.48
C ASN A 110 -3.16 -13.47 9.46
N CYS A 111 -3.38 -12.17 9.36
CA CYS A 111 -2.29 -11.21 9.29
C CYS A 111 -1.69 -11.04 10.68
N ILE A 112 -0.37 -11.13 10.78
CA ILE A 112 0.32 -10.71 11.99
C ILE A 112 0.15 -9.19 12.09
N ASN A 113 -0.58 -8.74 13.11
CA ASN A 113 -0.74 -7.32 13.41
C ASN A 113 0.40 -6.89 14.34
N LEU A 114 1.37 -6.18 13.77
CA LEU A 114 2.44 -5.56 14.54
C LEU A 114 2.04 -4.12 14.82
N LYS A 115 1.67 -3.82 16.06
CA LYS A 115 1.54 -2.44 16.54
C LYS A 115 2.88 -2.02 17.16
N LYS A 116 3.44 -0.90 16.69
CA LYS A 116 4.62 -0.30 17.31
C LYS A 116 4.27 0.62 18.47
#